data_AF-A0A7C3B299-F1
#
_entry.id   AF-A0A7C3B299-F1
#
_cell.length_a   1.000
_cell.length_b   1.000
_cell.length_c   1.000
_cell.angle_alpha   90.00
_cell.angle_beta   90.00
_cell.angle_gamma   90.00
#
_symmetry.space_group_name_H-M   'P 1'
#
loop_
_entity.id
_entity.type
_entity.pdbx_description
1 polymer ?
#
loop_
_entity_poly.entity_id
_entity_poly.type
_entity_poly.pdbx_seq_one_letter_code
_entity_poly.pdbx_strand_id
1 'polypeptide(L)'
;MERTWKPTTAGVMTIITGAMGIAGGVLLFLLSGIMGALGGIDLSQWMEKWTGDWWGPGAANIPGMMEQFISGAAMWIMIAGIVVLVFGVIALSGGVSSIKRKRWGLSLAGSILSLFIMPILGILAIIFVSLGKGEFE
;
A
#
# COMPACT_ATOMS: atom_id res chain seq x y z
N MET A 1 -0.49 37.71 8.82
CA MET A 1 0.06 36.79 7.79
C MET A 1 -1.05 36.46 6.82
N GLU A 2 -0.85 36.75 5.54
CA GLU A 2 -1.82 36.40 4.50
C GLU A 2 -1.92 34.86 4.41
N ARG A 3 -3.14 34.33 4.49
CA ARG A 3 -3.36 32.88 4.34
C ARG A 3 -3.29 32.54 2.86
N THR A 4 -2.21 31.92 2.39
CA THR A 4 -2.16 31.47 0.99
C THR A 4 -2.90 30.15 0.83
N TRP A 5 -3.44 29.89 -0.36
CA TRP A 5 -4.16 28.65 -0.66
C TRP A 5 -3.22 27.45 -0.87
N LYS A 6 -1.92 27.69 -1.04
CA LYS A 6 -0.90 26.69 -1.41
C LYS A 6 -0.80 25.51 -0.40
N PRO A 7 -0.60 25.73 0.91
CA PRO A 7 -0.50 24.61 1.87
C PRO A 7 -1.81 23.84 2.01
N THR A 8 -2.96 24.50 1.80
CA THR A 8 -4.27 23.85 1.84
C THR A 8 -4.44 22.88 0.66
N THR A 9 -4.09 23.31 -0.56
CA THR A 9 -4.14 22.46 -1.76
C THR A 9 -3.18 21.27 -1.63
N ALA A 10 -1.98 21.49 -1.11
CA ALA A 10 -1.00 20.44 -0.87
C ALA A 10 -1.52 19.38 0.14
N GLY A 11 -2.19 19.85 1.19
CA GLY A 11 -2.82 18.98 2.18
C GLY A 11 -3.90 18.09 1.59
N VAL A 12 -4.81 18.66 0.79
CA VAL A 12 -5.88 17.89 0.12
C VAL A 12 -5.28 16.84 -0.82
N MET A 13 -4.28 17.20 -1.62
CA MET A 13 -3.60 16.24 -2.49
C MET A 13 -2.98 15.08 -1.70
N THR A 14 -2.25 15.39 -0.63
CA THR A 14 -1.60 14.39 0.22
C THR A 14 -2.64 13.48 0.91
N ILE A 15 -3.80 14.02 1.29
CA ILE A 15 -4.90 13.23 1.88
C ILE A 15 -5.49 12.25 0.86
N ILE A 16 -5.76 12.69 -0.36
CA ILE A 16 -6.30 11.82 -1.43
C ILE A 16 -5.33 10.67 -1.69
N THR A 17 -4.05 10.98 -1.85
CA THR A 17 -3.03 9.96 -2.08
C THR A 17 -2.87 9.02 -0.89
N GLY A 18 -2.89 9.54 0.33
CA GLY A 18 -2.83 8.74 1.55
C GLY A 18 -4.03 7.80 1.71
N ALA A 19 -5.24 8.27 1.41
CA ALA A 19 -6.45 7.46 1.43
C ALA A 19 -6.41 6.33 0.39
N MET A 20 -5.92 6.61 -0.82
CA MET A 20 -5.69 5.58 -1.85
C MET A 20 -4.61 4.58 -1.41
N GLY A 21 -3.54 5.06 -0.77
CA GLY A 21 -2.51 4.20 -0.18
C GLY A 21 -3.08 3.24 0.85
N ILE A 22 -3.94 3.73 1.76
CA ILE A 22 -4.61 2.87 2.74
C ILE A 22 -5.53 1.87 2.05
N ALA A 23 -6.35 2.31 1.09
CA ALA A 23 -7.23 1.41 0.35
C ALA A 23 -6.45 0.29 -0.36
N GLY A 24 -5.33 0.63 -1.00
CA GLY A 24 -4.42 -0.33 -1.62
C GLY A 24 -3.77 -1.27 -0.61
N GLY A 25 -3.30 -0.75 0.52
CA GLY A 25 -2.70 -1.55 1.59
C GLY A 25 -3.69 -2.54 2.24
N VAL A 26 -4.93 -2.10 2.48
CA VAL A 26 -6.02 -2.97 2.97
C VAL A 26 -6.34 -4.05 1.94
N LEU A 27 -6.43 -3.69 0.66
CA LEU A 27 -6.69 -4.67 -0.40
C LEU A 27 -5.59 -5.75 -0.46
N LEU A 28 -4.32 -5.35 -0.41
CA LEU A 28 -3.19 -6.29 -0.38
C LEU A 28 -3.21 -7.19 0.86
N PHE A 29 -3.54 -6.63 2.01
CA PHE A 29 -3.67 -7.40 3.26
C PHE A 29 -4.80 -8.44 3.16
N LEU A 30 -5.95 -8.06 2.62
CA LEU A 30 -7.08 -8.97 2.42
C LEU A 30 -6.76 -10.06 1.37
N LEU A 31 -6.11 -9.69 0.27
CA LEU A 31 -5.67 -10.64 -0.76
C LEU A 31 -4.67 -11.66 -0.20
N SER A 32 -3.73 -11.22 0.64
CA SER A 32 -2.82 -12.13 1.33
C SER A 32 -3.56 -13.09 2.25
N GLY A 33 -4.55 -12.60 3.02
CA GLY A 33 -5.40 -13.44 3.87
C GLY A 33 -6.20 -14.47 3.08
N ILE A 34 -6.73 -14.10 1.90
CA ILE A 34 -7.44 -15.02 1.01
C ILE A 34 -6.48 -16.04 0.41
N MET A 35 -5.28 -15.65 -0.04
CA MET A 35 -4.29 -16.59 -0.56
C MET A 35 -3.82 -17.59 0.51
N GLY A 36 -3.62 -17.14 1.75
CA GLY A 36 -3.32 -18.02 2.87
C GLY A 36 -4.47 -18.97 3.20
N ALA A 37 -5.71 -18.48 3.16
CA ALA A 37 -6.89 -19.31 3.36
C ALA A 37 -7.06 -20.36 2.24
N LEU A 38 -6.88 -19.98 0.97
CA LEU A 38 -6.96 -20.87 -0.18
C LEU A 38 -5.87 -21.97 -0.15
N GLY A 39 -4.67 -21.66 0.34
CA GLY A 39 -3.62 -22.66 0.58
C GLY A 39 -3.95 -23.65 1.69
N GLY A 40 -4.79 -23.27 2.65
CA GLY A 40 -5.29 -24.16 3.72
C GLY A 40 -6.54 -24.96 3.35
N ILE A 41 -7.19 -24.67 2.21
CA ILE A 41 -8.24 -25.53 1.67
C ILE A 41 -7.53 -26.73 1.04
N ASP A 42 -7.99 -27.95 1.32
CA ASP A 42 -7.51 -29.24 0.78
C ASP A 42 -7.68 -29.39 -0.76
N LEU A 43 -7.64 -28.27 -1.50
CA LEU A 43 -7.53 -28.21 -2.95
C LEU A 43 -6.31 -28.98 -3.46
N SER A 44 -5.23 -29.03 -2.66
CA SER A 44 -4.05 -29.85 -2.97
C SER A 44 -4.41 -31.32 -3.11
N GLN A 45 -5.22 -31.89 -2.21
CA GLN A 45 -5.65 -33.30 -2.28
C GLN A 45 -6.54 -33.57 -3.51
N TRP A 46 -7.46 -32.65 -3.84
CA TRP A 46 -8.28 -32.78 -5.04
C TRP A 46 -7.43 -32.68 -6.31
N MET A 47 -6.43 -31.79 -6.34
CA MET A 47 -5.50 -31.65 -7.46
C MET A 47 -4.54 -32.83 -7.57
N GLU A 48 -4.02 -33.36 -6.47
CA GLU A 48 -3.17 -34.56 -6.46
C GLU A 48 -3.92 -35.76 -7.01
N LYS A 49 -5.18 -35.94 -6.61
CA LYS A 49 -6.03 -37.01 -7.17
C LYS A 49 -6.27 -36.81 -8.67
N TRP A 50 -6.60 -35.59 -9.09
CA TRP A 50 -6.85 -35.29 -10.50
C TRP A 50 -5.59 -35.42 -11.37
N THR A 51 -4.43 -34.99 -10.86
CA THR A 51 -3.14 -35.06 -11.57
C THR A 51 -2.52 -36.46 -11.56
N GLY A 52 -2.60 -37.18 -10.44
CA GLY A 52 -2.12 -38.56 -10.32
C GLY A 52 -2.86 -39.54 -11.22
N ASP A 53 -4.20 -39.41 -11.31
CA ASP A 53 -5.04 -40.33 -12.11
C ASP A 53 -4.96 -40.04 -13.63
N TRP A 54 -4.78 -38.78 -14.05
CA TRP A 54 -4.85 -38.41 -15.47
C TRP A 54 -3.49 -38.10 -16.13
N TRP A 55 -2.49 -37.64 -15.37
CA TRP A 55 -1.20 -37.17 -15.90
C TRP A 55 -0.01 -38.07 -15.54
N GLY A 56 -0.20 -39.02 -14.62
CA GLY A 56 0.82 -39.99 -14.21
C GLY A 56 1.75 -39.51 -13.07
N PRO A 57 2.64 -40.39 -12.58
CA PRO A 57 3.35 -40.20 -11.30
C PRO A 57 4.27 -38.97 -11.25
N GLY A 58 4.74 -38.49 -12.40
CA GLY A 58 5.60 -37.31 -12.49
C GLY A 58 4.88 -35.99 -12.21
N ALA A 59 3.55 -35.96 -12.31
CA ALA A 59 2.73 -34.78 -12.06
C ALA A 59 2.36 -34.58 -10.58
N ALA A 60 2.59 -35.59 -9.73
CA ALA A 60 2.23 -35.56 -8.32
C ALA A 60 2.97 -34.47 -7.50
N ASN A 61 4.12 -33.99 -7.99
CA ASN A 61 4.87 -32.90 -7.34
C ASN A 61 4.41 -31.48 -7.74
N ILE A 62 3.57 -31.35 -8.78
CA ILE A 62 3.11 -30.04 -9.29
C ILE A 62 2.28 -29.29 -8.23
N PRO A 63 1.35 -29.92 -7.49
CA PRO A 63 0.57 -29.25 -6.45
C PRO A 63 1.44 -28.68 -5.32
N GLY A 64 2.38 -29.46 -4.79
CA GLY A 64 3.27 -29.02 -3.71
C GLY A 64 4.20 -27.87 -4.12
N MET A 65 4.65 -27.84 -5.38
CA MET A 65 5.42 -26.69 -5.90
C MET A 65 4.55 -25.42 -5.94
N MET A 66 3.32 -25.51 -6.43
CA MET A 66 2.41 -24.35 -6.46
C MET A 66 2.08 -23.83 -5.06
N GLU A 67 1.92 -24.72 -4.08
CA GLU A 67 1.66 -24.34 -2.69
C GLU A 67 2.82 -23.55 -2.08
N GLN A 68 4.07 -23.98 -2.29
CA GLN A 68 5.25 -23.24 -1.83
C GLN A 68 5.34 -21.84 -2.46
N PHE A 69 5.04 -21.73 -3.76
CA PHE A 69 5.01 -20.42 -4.44
C PHE A 69 3.89 -19.51 -3.91
N ILE A 70 2.68 -20.04 -3.72
CA ILE A 70 1.52 -19.26 -3.23
C ILE A 70 1.75 -18.82 -1.78
N SER A 71 2.19 -19.73 -0.91
CA SER A 71 2.49 -19.45 0.49
C SER A 71 3.63 -18.45 0.65
N GLY A 72 4.73 -18.64 -0.10
CA GLY A 72 5.86 -17.72 -0.10
C GLY A 72 5.45 -16.32 -0.60
N ALA A 73 4.71 -16.24 -1.71
CA ALA A 73 4.23 -14.97 -2.24
C ALA A 73 3.26 -14.26 -1.28
N ALA A 74 2.34 -14.99 -0.64
CA ALA A 74 1.37 -14.44 0.30
C ALA A 74 2.04 -13.75 1.50
N MET A 75 3.13 -14.33 2.03
CA MET A 75 3.91 -13.72 3.12
C MET A 75 4.53 -12.38 2.70
N TRP A 76 5.17 -12.32 1.53
CA TRP A 76 5.77 -11.08 1.02
C TRP A 76 4.72 -10.01 0.72
N ILE A 77 3.56 -10.40 0.17
CA ILE A 77 2.44 -9.49 -0.07
C ILE A 77 1.88 -8.94 1.25
N MET A 78 1.82 -9.74 2.31
CA MET A 78 1.39 -9.28 3.64
C MET A 78 2.30 -8.19 4.18
N ILE A 79 3.62 -8.43 4.14
CA ILE A 79 4.63 -7.47 4.60
C ILE A 79 4.52 -6.17 3.79
N ALA A 80 4.43 -6.27 2.47
CA ALA A 80 4.25 -5.11 1.59
C ALA A 80 2.96 -4.34 1.93
N GLY A 81 1.84 -5.03 2.17
CA GLY A 81 0.57 -4.42 2.56
C GLY A 81 0.67 -3.62 3.87
N ILE A 82 1.36 -4.16 4.88
CA ILE A 82 1.60 -3.47 6.15
C ILE A 82 2.45 -2.21 5.93
N VAL A 83 3.52 -2.30 5.13
CA VAL A 83 4.38 -1.15 4.82
C VAL A 83 3.58 -0.04 4.12
N VAL A 84 2.76 -0.41 3.12
CA VAL A 84 1.90 0.54 2.39
C VAL A 84 0.87 1.19 3.31
N LEU A 85 0.30 0.43 4.25
CA LEU A 85 -0.61 0.96 5.27
C LEU A 85 0.07 2.01 6.15
N VAL A 86 1.28 1.72 6.66
CA VAL A 86 2.05 2.67 7.46
C VAL A 86 2.33 3.94 6.68
N PHE A 87 2.74 3.81 5.41
CA PHE A 87 2.95 4.97 4.55
C PHE A 87 1.68 5.78 4.29
N GLY A 88 0.54 5.12 4.10
CA GLY A 88 -0.76 5.78 3.96
C GLY A 88 -1.15 6.57 5.21
N VAL A 89 -0.91 6.04 6.40
CA VAL A 89 -1.19 6.73 7.68
C VAL A 89 -0.30 7.95 7.86
N ILE A 90 0.99 7.86 7.53
CA ILE A 90 1.92 9.00 7.59
C ILE A 90 1.52 10.06 6.56
N ALA A 91 1.12 9.66 5.34
CA ALA A 91 0.62 10.58 4.32
C ALA A 91 -0.64 11.32 4.77
N LEU A 92 -1.62 10.62 5.37
CA LEU A 92 -2.80 11.28 5.94
C LEU A 92 -2.45 12.25 7.06
N SER A 93 -1.57 11.84 7.98
CA SER A 93 -1.12 12.67 9.09
C SER A 93 -0.39 13.92 8.60
N GLY A 94 0.44 13.76 7.56
CA GLY A 94 1.13 14.85 6.88
C GLY A 94 0.16 15.82 6.19
N GLY A 95 -0.83 15.31 5.45
CA GLY A 95 -1.82 16.16 4.77
C GLY A 95 -2.69 16.97 5.73
N VAL A 96 -3.09 16.37 6.86
CA VAL A 96 -3.79 17.11 7.94
C VAL A 96 -2.89 18.20 8.54
N SER A 97 -1.59 17.93 8.69
CA SER A 97 -0.63 18.93 9.16
C SER A 97 -0.46 20.10 8.19
N SER A 98 -0.53 19.85 6.88
CA SER A 98 -0.48 20.91 5.84
C SER A 98 -1.66 21.87 5.95
N ILE A 99 -2.86 21.33 6.18
CA ILE A 99 -4.08 22.14 6.34
C ILE A 99 -4.03 22.95 7.64
N LYS A 100 -3.56 22.33 8.73
CA LYS A 100 -3.51 22.98 10.06
C LYS A 100 -2.31 23.91 10.23
N ARG A 101 -1.30 23.86 9.34
CA ARG A 101 -0.09 24.69 9.36
C ARG A 101 0.73 24.59 10.66
N LYS A 102 0.68 23.45 11.35
CA LYS A 102 1.28 23.30 12.69
C LYS A 102 2.64 22.60 12.72
N ARG A 103 2.95 21.76 11.72
CA ARG A 103 4.21 20.99 11.68
C ARG A 103 4.64 20.77 10.23
N TRP A 104 5.62 21.56 9.81
CA TRP A 104 6.16 21.48 8.44
C TRP A 104 6.79 20.12 8.12
N GLY A 105 7.60 19.57 9.04
CA GLY A 105 8.32 18.31 8.81
C GLY A 105 7.39 17.11 8.56
N LEU A 106 6.26 17.04 9.28
CA LEU A 106 5.26 15.99 9.10
C LEU A 106 4.53 16.14 7.75
N SER A 107 4.24 17.39 7.35
CA SER A 107 3.65 17.69 6.05
C SER A 107 4.57 17.27 4.90
N LEU A 108 5.87 17.56 5.00
CA LEU A 108 6.85 17.20 3.99
C LEU A 108 6.99 15.67 3.87
N ALA A 109 7.09 14.96 5.00
CA ALA A 109 7.17 13.51 5.02
C ALA A 109 5.96 12.86 4.34
N GLY A 110 4.75 13.37 4.61
CA GLY A 110 3.54 12.90 3.96
C GLY A 110 3.57 13.11 2.43
N SER A 111 4.01 14.28 1.96
CA SER A 111 4.10 14.56 0.51
C SER A 111 5.18 13.75 -0.20
N ILE A 112 6.31 13.45 0.46
CA ILE A 112 7.34 12.55 -0.07
C ILE A 112 6.78 11.13 -0.23
N LEU A 113 6.00 10.64 0.74
CA LEU A 113 5.39 9.32 0.63
C LEU A 113 4.33 9.26 -0.48
N SER A 114 3.65 10.36 -0.77
CA SER A 114 2.71 10.44 -1.90
C SER A 114 3.37 10.22 -3.27
N LEU A 115 4.67 10.50 -3.44
CA LEU A 115 5.38 10.23 -4.70
C LEU A 115 5.31 8.76 -5.11
N PHE A 116 5.36 7.86 -4.13
CA PHE A 116 5.38 6.43 -4.38
C PHE A 116 4.04 5.88 -4.87
N ILE A 117 2.94 6.51 -4.45
CA ILE A 117 1.58 6.08 -4.81
C ILE A 117 1.12 6.77 -6.09
N MET A 118 1.28 8.10 -6.17
CA MET A 118 0.95 8.89 -7.34
C MET A 118 2.04 9.94 -7.59
N PRO A 119 3.00 9.67 -8.49
CA PRO A 119 4.15 10.54 -8.67
C PRO A 119 3.77 11.97 -9.08
N ILE A 120 2.76 12.14 -9.93
CA ILE A 120 2.32 13.47 -10.39
C ILE A 120 1.76 14.32 -9.24
N LEU A 121 0.86 13.76 -8.42
CA LEU A 121 0.29 14.48 -7.28
C LEU A 121 1.32 14.68 -6.16
N GLY A 122 2.22 13.71 -5.96
CA GLY A 122 3.30 13.83 -4.99
C GLY A 122 4.23 15.00 -5.28
N ILE A 123 4.67 15.16 -6.54
CA ILE A 123 5.51 16.28 -6.96
C ILE A 123 4.81 17.62 -6.68
N LEU A 124 3.53 17.75 -7.09
CA LEU A 124 2.75 18.97 -6.86
C LEU A 124 2.59 19.26 -5.36
N ALA A 125 2.32 18.24 -4.55
CA ALA A 125 2.22 18.37 -3.10
C ALA A 125 3.55 18.84 -2.48
N ILE A 126 4.69 18.27 -2.90
CA ILE A 126 6.02 18.68 -2.42
C ILE A 126 6.30 20.15 -2.75
N ILE A 127 6.01 20.57 -3.98
CA ILE A 127 6.20 21.96 -4.41
C ILE A 127 5.35 22.91 -3.56
N PHE A 128 4.05 22.62 -3.40
CA PHE A 128 3.15 23.47 -2.63
C PHE A 128 3.49 23.51 -1.13
N VAL A 129 3.90 22.38 -0.53
CA VAL A 129 4.39 22.35 0.86
C VAL A 129 5.69 23.14 1.02
N SER A 130 6.59 23.07 0.03
CA SER A 130 7.87 23.80 0.07
C SER A 130 7.67 25.30 -0.08
N LEU A 131 6.78 25.73 -0.98
CA LEU A 131 6.41 27.14 -1.14
C LEU A 131 5.68 27.70 0.09
N GLY A 132 4.91 26.86 0.78
CA GLY A 132 4.19 27.22 2.00
C GLY A 132 5.04 27.18 3.27
N LYS A 133 6.34 26.84 3.21
CA LYS A 133 7.20 26.61 4.40
C LYS A 133 7.16 27.76 5.42
N GLY A 134 7.09 29.01 4.95
CA GLY A 134 7.02 30.19 5.82
C GLY A 134 5.66 30.40 6.52
N GLU A 135 4.64 29.61 6.17
CA GLU A 135 3.30 29.66 6.78
C GLU A 135 3.08 28.61 7.86
N PHE A 136 4.07 27.74 8.10
CA PHE A 136 4.03 26.76 9.17
C PHE A 136 4.61 27.35 10.45
N GLU A 137 3.89 27.19 11.55
CA GLU A 137 4.34 27.48 12.92
C GLU A 137 5.18 26.34 13.49
#